data_AF-A0A4Q7XWY0-F1
#
_entry.id   AF-A0A4Q7XWY0-F1
#
_cell.length_a   1.000
_cell.length_b   1.000
_cell.length_c   1.000
_cell.angle_alpha   90.00
_cell.angle_beta   90.00
_cell.angle_gamma   90.00
#
_symmetry.space_group_name_H-M   'P 1'
#
loop_
_entity.id
_entity.type
_entity.pdbx_description
1 polymer ?
#
loop_
_entity_poly.entity_id
_entity_poly.type
_entity_poly.pdbx_seq_one_letter_code
_entity_poly.pdbx_strand_id
1 'polypeptide(L)'
;MPVSLDKTPPPLPEDMDRAPAYRVELRKITGEYFVLADTGCRWTPAHPDLTVDLLAVERAASHPVERDLQSLDFQLQTLDVPGTALVIVYAISAAQAAGLARRILTDG
;
A
#
# COMPACT_ATOMS: atom_id res chain seq x y z
N MET A 1 3.51 43.14 -0.56
CA MET A 1 3.52 42.17 -1.68
C MET A 1 3.75 40.79 -1.08
N PRO A 2 2.89 39.78 -1.30
CA PRO A 2 3.17 38.43 -0.78
C PRO A 2 4.19 37.74 -1.69
N VAL A 3 5.24 37.20 -1.07
CA VAL A 3 6.38 36.54 -1.74
C VAL A 3 5.94 35.13 -2.17
N SER A 4 6.23 34.78 -3.42
CA SER A 4 5.96 33.48 -4.03
C SER A 4 6.43 32.32 -3.14
N LEU A 5 5.53 31.36 -2.89
CA LEU A 5 5.89 30.03 -2.46
C LEU A 5 6.60 29.35 -3.63
N ASP A 6 7.92 29.54 -3.71
CA ASP A 6 8.79 28.70 -4.53
C ASP A 6 8.59 27.26 -4.07
N LYS A 7 7.80 26.52 -4.84
CA LYS A 7 7.73 25.07 -4.75
C LYS A 7 9.08 24.54 -5.22
N THR A 8 10.03 24.45 -4.30
CA THR A 8 11.25 23.70 -4.53
C THR A 8 10.83 22.27 -4.89
N PRO A 9 11.21 21.75 -6.07
CA PRO A 9 10.88 20.38 -6.42
C PRO A 9 11.44 19.43 -5.36
N PRO A 10 10.78 18.28 -5.10
CA PRO A 10 11.33 17.29 -4.19
C PRO A 10 12.75 16.92 -4.66
N PRO A 11 13.72 16.84 -3.73
CA PRO A 11 15.12 16.59 -4.07
C PRO A 11 15.25 15.25 -4.79
N LEU A 12 16.14 15.21 -5.79
CA LEU A 12 16.44 13.99 -6.51
C LEU A 12 17.24 13.05 -5.58
N PRO A 13 17.22 11.73 -5.83
CA PRO A 13 17.95 10.77 -5.00
C PRO A 13 19.45 11.08 -4.86
N GLU A 14 20.04 11.69 -5.88
CA GLU A 14 21.44 12.14 -5.92
C GLU A 14 21.75 13.34 -5.01
N ASP A 15 20.74 14.12 -4.62
CA ASP A 15 20.88 15.25 -3.69
C ASP A 15 20.90 14.80 -2.21
N MET A 16 20.50 13.55 -1.94
CA MET A 16 20.38 13.00 -0.58
C MET A 16 21.74 12.77 0.09
N ASP A 17 22.80 12.59 -0.69
CA ASP A 17 24.16 12.36 -0.17
C ASP A 17 24.81 13.62 0.42
N ARG A 18 24.25 14.81 0.16
CA ARG A 18 24.77 16.10 0.63
C ARG A 18 23.97 16.73 1.77
N ALA A 19 22.88 16.10 2.22
CA ALA A 19 22.03 16.65 3.28
C ALA A 19 22.63 16.42 4.67
N PRO A 20 22.78 17.45 5.54
CA PRO A 20 23.34 17.29 6.87
C PRO A 20 22.49 16.37 7.76
N ALA A 21 23.17 15.42 8.41
CA ALA A 21 22.62 14.25 9.10
C ALA A 21 21.59 14.48 10.23
N TYR A 22 21.28 15.73 10.60
CA TYR A 22 20.35 16.05 11.70
C TYR A 22 18.92 16.41 11.23
N ARG A 23 18.64 16.36 9.92
CA ARG A 23 17.29 16.65 9.38
C ARG A 23 16.66 15.49 8.61
N VAL A 24 17.21 14.29 8.76
CA VAL A 24 16.52 13.06 8.37
C VAL A 24 15.57 12.71 9.51
N GLU A 25 14.50 13.50 9.67
CA GLU A 25 13.28 12.90 10.18
C GLU A 25 13.03 11.72 9.25
N LEU A 26 13.24 10.51 9.77
CA LEU A 26 12.80 9.27 9.15
C LEU A 26 11.26 9.35 9.07
N ARG A 27 10.74 10.16 8.15
CA ARG A 27 9.46 9.94 7.53
C ARG A 27 9.62 8.57 6.94
N LYS A 28 9.21 7.53 7.69
CA LYS A 28 9.01 6.20 7.15
C LYS A 28 8.11 6.44 5.95
N ILE A 29 8.70 6.46 4.76
CA ILE A 29 8.03 6.95 3.56
C ILE A 29 6.83 6.04 3.40
N THR A 30 5.65 6.59 3.63
CA THR A 30 4.39 5.87 3.45
C THR A 30 4.39 5.41 2.01
N GLY A 31 4.39 4.09 1.81
CA GLY A 31 4.30 3.47 0.50
C GLY A 31 2.87 3.07 0.21
N GLU A 32 2.54 3.00 -1.07
CA GLU A 32 1.32 2.35 -1.54
C GLU A 32 1.51 0.83 -1.46
N TYR A 33 0.48 0.12 -0.99
CA TYR A 33 0.44 -1.33 -0.87
C TYR A 33 -0.84 -1.86 -1.52
N PHE A 34 -0.69 -2.96 -2.24
CA PHE A 34 -1.77 -3.78 -2.75
C PHE A 34 -2.01 -4.91 -1.75
N VAL A 35 -3.23 -4.99 -1.23
CA VAL A 35 -3.64 -6.03 -0.29
C VAL A 35 -4.75 -6.86 -0.91
N LEU A 36 -4.45 -8.13 -1.14
CA LEU A 36 -5.42 -9.11 -1.61
C LEU A 36 -6.03 -9.82 -0.40
N ALA A 37 -7.35 -9.81 -0.31
CA ALA A 37 -8.10 -10.41 0.78
C ALA A 37 -9.14 -11.40 0.27
N ASP A 38 -9.40 -12.44 1.05
CA ASP A 38 -10.54 -13.35 0.91
C ASP A 38 -11.61 -12.95 1.92
N THR A 39 -12.72 -12.41 1.43
CA THR A 39 -13.90 -12.08 2.23
C THR A 39 -14.89 -13.23 2.32
N GLY A 40 -14.67 -14.31 1.57
CA GLY A 40 -15.51 -15.50 1.58
C GLY A 40 -15.05 -16.57 2.57
N CYS A 41 -13.91 -16.36 3.26
CA CYS A 41 -13.26 -17.34 4.15
C CYS A 41 -13.15 -18.75 3.52
N ARG A 42 -12.86 -18.81 2.22
CA ARG A 42 -12.76 -20.04 1.46
C ARG A 42 -11.42 -20.74 1.67
N TRP A 43 -10.36 -19.98 1.84
CA TRP A 43 -8.98 -20.50 1.83
C TRP A 43 -8.49 -20.96 3.19
N THR A 44 -8.96 -20.35 4.28
CA THR A 44 -8.55 -20.69 5.64
C THR A 44 -9.76 -21.20 6.42
N PRO A 45 -9.75 -22.45 6.93
CA PRO A 45 -10.86 -22.98 7.71
C PRO A 45 -11.10 -22.06 8.91
N ALA A 46 -12.29 -21.46 8.92
CA ALA A 46 -12.63 -20.29 9.72
C ALA A 46 -12.20 -20.43 11.19
N HIS A 47 -11.26 -19.57 11.61
CA HIS A 47 -11.23 -19.19 13.01
C HIS A 47 -12.53 -18.41 13.27
N PRO A 48 -13.30 -18.71 14.33
CA PRO A 48 -14.61 -18.09 14.55
C PRO A 48 -14.58 -16.56 14.66
N ASP A 49 -13.40 -15.98 14.89
CA ASP A 49 -13.18 -14.53 15.04
C ASP A 49 -12.65 -13.84 13.78
N LEU A 50 -12.41 -14.57 12.68
CA LEU A 50 -11.80 -14.05 11.46
C LEU A 50 -12.77 -14.14 10.27
N THR A 51 -13.43 -13.01 9.98
CA THR A 51 -14.33 -12.83 8.83
C THR A 51 -13.62 -12.43 7.53
N VAL A 52 -12.36 -11.98 7.60
CA VAL A 52 -11.57 -11.59 6.43
C VAL A 52 -10.17 -12.17 6.56
N ASP A 53 -9.76 -12.92 5.55
CA ASP A 53 -8.40 -13.43 5.45
C ASP A 53 -7.57 -12.61 4.46
N LEU A 54 -6.28 -12.46 4.71
CA LEU A 54 -5.37 -11.73 3.84
C LEU A 54 -4.48 -12.71 3.10
N LEU A 55 -4.61 -12.75 1.78
CA LEU A 55 -3.89 -13.67 0.91
C LEU A 55 -2.51 -13.13 0.53
N ALA A 56 -2.42 -11.84 0.20
CA ALA A 56 -1.18 -11.20 -0.20
C ALA A 56 -1.13 -9.74 0.25
N VAL A 57 0.08 -9.27 0.59
CA VAL A 57 0.35 -7.87 0.90
C VAL A 57 1.65 -7.50 0.22
N GLU A 58 1.54 -6.70 -0.84
CA GLU A 58 2.68 -6.29 -1.65
C GLU A 58 2.81 -4.79 -1.68
N ARG A 59 4.06 -4.32 -1.64
CA ARG A 59 4.33 -2.89 -1.84
C ARG A 59 4.25 -2.60 -3.33
N ALA A 60 3.62 -1.49 -3.69
CA ALA A 60 3.59 -1.00 -5.06
C ALA A 60 5.00 -0.71 -5.57
N ALA A 61 5.25 -1.07 -6.83
CA ALA A 61 6.48 -0.69 -7.51
C ALA A 61 6.69 0.83 -7.50
N SER A 62 7.94 1.27 -7.42
CA SER A 62 8.27 2.70 -7.39
C SER A 62 8.17 3.35 -8.77
N HIS A 63 8.29 2.56 -9.85
CA HIS A 63 8.13 3.03 -11.22
C HIS A 63 6.65 2.98 -11.63
N PRO A 64 6.09 4.06 -12.21
CA PRO A 64 4.64 4.14 -12.49
C PRO A 64 4.16 3.04 -13.43
N VAL A 65 4.93 2.71 -14.48
CA VAL A 65 4.56 1.66 -15.44
C VAL A 65 4.51 0.28 -14.77
N GLU A 66 5.47 -0.03 -13.90
CA GLU A 66 5.50 -1.31 -13.19
C GLU A 66 4.34 -1.41 -12.20
N ARG A 67 4.02 -0.29 -11.54
CA ARG A 67 2.89 -0.20 -10.63
C ARG A 67 1.55 -0.39 -11.35
N ASP A 68 1.39 0.20 -12.54
CA ASP A 68 0.17 0.05 -13.33
C ASP A 68 0.01 -1.41 -13.80
N LEU A 69 1.10 -2.06 -14.22
CA LEU A 69 1.10 -3.48 -14.54
C LEU A 69 0.77 -4.36 -13.34
N GLN A 70 1.34 -4.06 -12.17
CA GLN A 70 1.05 -4.77 -10.92
C GLN A 70 -0.41 -4.61 -10.51
N SER A 71 -0.96 -3.39 -10.60
CA SER A 71 -2.38 -3.14 -10.31
C SER A 71 -3.29 -3.92 -11.26
N LEU A 72 -2.95 -4.00 -12.54
CA LEU A 72 -3.72 -4.75 -13.51
C LEU A 72 -3.68 -6.25 -13.22
N ASP A 73 -2.50 -6.79 -12.88
CA ASP A 73 -2.34 -8.20 -12.53
C ASP A 73 -3.19 -8.59 -11.32
N PHE A 74 -3.15 -7.79 -10.25
CA PHE A 74 -4.01 -8.01 -9.08
C PHE A 74 -5.50 -7.91 -9.40
N GLN A 75 -5.91 -6.97 -10.26
CA GLN A 75 -7.31 -6.85 -10.68
C GLN A 75 -7.78 -8.09 -11.45
N LEU A 76 -6.95 -8.60 -12.37
CA LEU A 76 -7.25 -9.82 -13.12
C LEU A 76 -7.37 -11.03 -12.18
N GLN A 77 -6.44 -11.18 -11.23
CA GLN A 77 -6.51 -12.24 -10.22
C GLN A 77 -7.80 -12.18 -9.39
N THR A 78 -8.27 -10.98 -9.01
CA THR A 78 -9.54 -10.85 -8.28
C THR A 78 -10.78 -11.15 -9.11
N LEU A 79 -10.76 -10.92 -10.43
CA LEU A 79 -11.90 -11.23 -11.30
C LEU A 79 -12.15 -12.73 -11.40
N ASP A 80 -11.08 -13.53 -11.40
CA ASP A 80 -11.16 -14.98 -11.59
C ASP A 80 -11.57 -15.73 -10.31
N VAL A 81 -11.44 -15.10 -9.14
CA VAL A 81 -11.69 -15.75 -7.84
C VAL A 81 -12.83 -15.06 -7.07
N PRO A 82 -14.07 -15.58 -7.13
CA PRO A 82 -15.19 -14.97 -6.43
C PRO A 82 -14.97 -14.97 -4.90
N GLY A 83 -15.28 -13.85 -4.25
CA GLY A 83 -15.04 -13.65 -2.82
C GLY A 83 -13.66 -13.11 -2.48
N THR A 84 -12.85 -12.73 -3.48
CA THR A 84 -11.62 -11.98 -3.26
C THR A 84 -11.82 -10.49 -3.47
N ALA A 85 -11.08 -9.67 -2.73
CA ALA A 85 -11.11 -8.23 -2.81
C ALA A 85 -9.68 -7.67 -2.84
N LEU A 86 -9.46 -6.67 -3.68
CA LEU A 86 -8.23 -5.88 -3.72
C LEU A 86 -8.44 -4.57 -2.98
N VAL A 87 -7.60 -4.30 -1.98
CA VAL A 87 -7.60 -3.04 -1.23
C VAL A 87 -6.25 -2.35 -1.44
N ILE A 88 -6.31 -1.09 -1.85
CA ILE A 88 -5.13 -0.25 -2.06
C ILE A 88 -5.00 0.69 -0.86
N VAL A 89 -3.90 0.61 -0.12
CA VAL A 89 -3.67 1.40 1.10
C VAL A 89 -2.30 2.05 1.12
N TYR A 90 -2.19 3.21 1.77
CA TYR A 90 -0.91 3.84 2.05
C TYR A 90 -0.47 3.51 3.48
N ALA A 91 0.70 2.89 3.64
CA ALA A 91 1.19 2.42 4.92
C ALA A 91 2.72 2.53 5.04
N ILE A 92 3.24 2.47 6.27
CA ILE A 92 4.69 2.46 6.55
C ILE A 92 5.28 1.05 6.53
N SER A 93 4.44 0.00 6.59
CA SER A 93 4.88 -1.40 6.53
C SER A 93 3.76 -2.31 6.03
N ALA A 94 4.12 -3.51 5.56
CA ALA A 94 3.16 -4.53 5.16
C ALA A 94 2.22 -4.94 6.31
N ALA A 95 2.73 -5.04 7.55
CA ALA A 95 1.91 -5.36 8.71
C ALA A 95 0.85 -4.26 9.00
N GLN A 96 1.22 -2.99 8.82
CA GLN A 96 0.25 -1.90 8.96
C GLN A 96 -0.74 -1.91 7.79
N ALA A 97 -0.29 -2.15 6.56
CA ALA A 97 -1.16 -2.27 5.38
C ALA A 97 -2.21 -3.37 5.58
N ALA A 98 -1.78 -4.54 6.07
CA ALA A 98 -2.64 -5.67 6.43
C ALA A 98 -3.71 -5.27 7.46
N GLY A 99 -3.30 -4.61 8.54
CA GLY A 99 -4.23 -4.16 9.58
C GLY A 99 -5.24 -3.14 9.08
N LEU A 100 -4.82 -2.20 8.23
CA LEU A 100 -5.71 -1.20 7.62
C LEU A 100 -6.70 -1.86 6.66
N ALA A 101 -6.23 -2.76 5.80
CA ALA A 101 -7.09 -3.45 4.85
C ALA A 101 -8.18 -4.29 5.55
N ARG A 102 -7.84 -5.01 6.63
CA ARG A 102 -8.83 -5.76 7.42
C ARG A 102 -9.91 -4.84 8.00
N ARG A 103 -9.52 -3.69 8.55
CA ARG A 103 -10.50 -2.72 9.08
C ARG A 103 -11.42 -2.21 8.00
N ILE A 104 -10.88 -1.79 6.85
CA ILE A 104 -11.67 -1.28 5.71
C ILE A 104 -12.70 -2.32 5.25
N LEU A 105 -12.31 -3.60 5.19
CA LEU A 105 -13.19 -4.68 4.72
C LEU A 105 -14.19 -5.17 5.76
N THR A 106 -13.96 -4.88 7.05
CA THR A 106 -14.84 -5.33 8.14
C THR A 106 -15.84 -4.24 8.56
N ASP A 107 -15.42 -2.97 8.52
CA ASP A 107 -16.23 -1.81 8.92
C ASP A 107 -16.97 -1.14 7.73
N GLY A 108 -16.68 -1.58 6.50
CA GLY A 108 -17.18 -1.01 5.24
C GLY A 108 -18.47 -1.62 4.70
#